data_AF-K2FU01-F1
#
_entry.id   AF-K2FU01-F1
#
_cell.length_a   1.000
_cell.length_b   1.000
_cell.length_c   1.000
_cell.angle_alpha   90.00
_cell.angle_beta   90.00
_cell.angle_gamma   90.00
#
_symmetry.space_group_name_H-M   'P 1'
#
loop_
_entity.id
_entity.type
_entity.pdbx_description
1 polymer ?
#
loop_
_entity_poly.entity_id
_entity_poly.type
_entity_poly.pdbx_seq_one_letter_code
_entity_poly.pdbx_strand_id
1 'polypeptide(L)'
;MTDEKNKLNKPLDGTLIGIIKSIVDSQQKISTKIDDHNKELEVLRMNDEKRRSEMKEQQENIDKQQKKIEQQQSKIKGQQSKIDNQDSEILKQKEDLREQKSDLIQYFGLFVAIFTAISIDIQLLRFAQNVWQIAGLVLMINTAPLFFFFLIRWFYKNAFSWDDLFRFFISFLTIFIAGMYLVNKGGDVKPQIVIERIESNKTEIIESSKDNEIIETKEILNNNSIK
;
A
#
# COMPACT_ATOMS: atom_id res chain seq x y z
N MET A 1 104.75 56.83 -67.87
CA MET A 1 104.14 56.58 -66.54
C MET A 1 103.58 55.16 -66.54
N THR A 2 104.45 54.16 -66.52
CA THR A 2 104.12 52.75 -66.67
C THR A 2 105.29 51.97 -66.11
N ASP A 3 105.37 51.82 -64.77
CA ASP A 3 106.33 50.88 -64.16
C ASP A 3 106.08 50.59 -62.66
N GLU A 4 104.82 50.59 -62.22
CA GLU A 4 104.48 50.30 -60.82
C GLU A 4 103.51 49.11 -60.64
N LYS A 5 103.45 48.20 -61.61
CA LYS A 5 102.54 47.03 -61.57
C LYS A 5 103.18 45.70 -61.17
N ASN A 6 104.49 45.62 -60.90
CA ASN A 6 105.19 44.33 -60.78
C ASN A 6 105.85 44.02 -59.43
N LYS A 7 105.46 44.70 -58.34
CA LYS A 7 106.02 44.46 -56.98
C LYS A 7 105.15 43.64 -56.04
N LEU A 8 104.02 43.09 -56.51
CA LEU A 8 103.04 42.41 -55.65
C LEU A 8 102.88 40.92 -55.96
N ASN A 9 103.99 40.21 -56.20
CA ASN A 9 103.96 38.76 -56.41
C ASN A 9 105.10 38.06 -55.63
N LYS A 10 105.19 38.34 -54.32
CA LYS A 10 105.97 37.50 -53.41
C LYS A 10 105.10 36.32 -52.97
N PRO A 11 105.57 35.07 -53.04
CA PRO A 11 104.81 33.92 -52.56
C PRO A 11 104.48 34.13 -51.08
N LEU A 12 103.21 33.91 -50.72
CA LEU A 12 102.78 33.92 -49.32
C LEU A 12 103.68 32.97 -48.52
N ASP A 13 104.26 33.48 -47.43
CA ASP A 13 105.01 32.70 -46.44
C ASP A 13 104.15 31.51 -45.97
N GLY A 14 104.75 30.31 -45.92
CA GLY A 14 104.07 29.08 -45.50
C GLY A 14 103.41 29.18 -44.12
N THR A 15 103.88 30.09 -43.27
CA THR A 15 103.28 30.41 -41.97
C THR A 15 101.86 31.00 -42.10
N LEU A 16 101.65 31.92 -43.05
CA LEU A 16 100.35 32.55 -43.32
C LEU A 16 99.33 31.55 -43.88
N ILE A 17 99.79 30.64 -44.75
CA ILE A 17 98.95 29.57 -45.30
C ILE A 17 98.50 28.60 -44.18
N GLY A 18 99.39 28.27 -43.24
CA GLY A 18 99.05 27.44 -42.08
C GLY A 18 97.99 28.08 -41.17
N ILE A 19 98.10 29.38 -40.90
CA ILE A 19 97.11 30.14 -40.11
C ILE A 19 95.75 30.12 -40.80
N ILE A 20 95.70 30.44 -42.09
CA ILE A 20 94.46 30.44 -42.88
C ILE A 20 93.80 29.06 -42.85
N LYS A 21 94.58 27.98 -43.03
CA LYS A 21 94.04 26.61 -42.97
C LYS A 21 93.44 26.30 -41.59
N SER A 22 94.12 26.67 -40.50
CA SER A 22 93.59 26.43 -39.15
C SER A 22 92.29 27.21 -38.87
N ILE A 23 92.16 28.42 -39.43
CA ILE A 23 90.96 29.24 -39.32
C ILE A 23 89.82 28.58 -40.11
N VAL A 24 90.08 28.13 -41.33
CA VAL A 24 89.09 27.41 -42.15
C VAL A 24 88.63 26.13 -41.47
N ASP A 25 89.56 25.31 -40.96
CA ASP A 25 89.23 24.08 -40.23
C ASP A 25 88.40 24.37 -38.97
N SER A 26 88.71 25.45 -38.25
CA SER A 26 87.95 25.90 -37.07
C SER A 26 86.55 26.39 -37.45
N GLN A 27 86.42 27.17 -38.53
CA GLN A 27 85.12 27.63 -39.05
C GLN A 27 84.26 26.45 -39.48
N GLN A 28 84.84 25.47 -40.19
CA GLN A 28 84.12 24.28 -40.61
C GLN A 28 83.66 23.45 -39.41
N LYS A 29 84.50 23.30 -38.37
CA LYS A 29 84.12 22.62 -37.12
C LYS A 29 83.03 23.36 -36.34
N ILE A 30 83.01 24.69 -36.37
CA ILE A 30 81.93 25.49 -35.79
C ILE A 30 80.63 25.28 -36.59
N SER A 31 80.69 25.33 -37.91
CA SER A 31 79.54 25.10 -38.80
C SER A 31 78.90 23.74 -38.54
N THR A 32 79.69 22.67 -38.51
CA THR A 32 79.15 21.31 -38.25
C THR A 32 78.50 21.22 -36.86
N LYS A 33 79.07 21.88 -35.86
CA LYS A 33 78.52 21.87 -34.50
C LYS A 33 77.20 22.64 -34.40
N ILE A 34 77.05 23.72 -35.17
CA ILE A 34 75.79 24.46 -35.30
C ILE A 34 74.74 23.58 -35.99
N ASP A 35 75.11 22.89 -37.06
CA ASP A 35 74.19 21.99 -37.78
C ASP A 35 73.70 20.84 -36.89
N ASP A 36 74.58 20.24 -36.09
CA ASP A 36 74.22 19.19 -35.14
C ASP A 36 73.29 19.72 -34.04
N HIS A 37 73.55 20.92 -33.52
CA HIS A 37 72.70 21.53 -32.50
C HIS A 37 71.31 21.91 -33.04
N ASN A 38 71.24 22.38 -34.30
CA ASN A 38 69.97 22.67 -34.97
C ASN A 38 69.13 21.39 -35.15
N LYS A 39 69.75 20.26 -35.51
CA LYS A 39 69.07 18.96 -35.58
C LYS A 39 68.53 18.53 -34.22
N GLU A 40 69.31 18.69 -33.15
CA GLU A 40 68.87 18.38 -31.78
C GLU A 40 67.67 19.25 -31.36
N LEU A 41 67.71 20.55 -31.66
CA LEU A 41 66.61 21.49 -31.44
C LEU A 41 65.33 21.11 -32.19
N GLU A 42 65.46 20.64 -33.44
CA GLU A 42 64.32 20.19 -34.23
C GLU A 42 63.68 18.94 -33.62
N VAL A 43 64.49 17.98 -33.17
CA VAL A 43 64.01 16.78 -32.47
C VAL A 43 63.30 17.14 -31.16
N LEU A 44 63.85 18.07 -30.38
CA LEU A 44 63.22 18.55 -29.15
C LEU A 44 61.87 19.24 -29.43
N ARG A 45 61.80 20.09 -30.47
CA ARG A 45 60.53 20.72 -30.88
C ARG A 45 59.49 19.69 -31.30
N MET A 46 59.86 18.70 -32.11
CA MET A 46 58.95 17.63 -32.51
C MET A 46 58.43 16.84 -31.31
N ASN A 47 59.30 16.54 -30.34
CA ASN A 47 58.90 15.84 -29.11
C ASN A 47 57.96 16.70 -28.24
N ASP A 48 58.22 17.99 -28.11
CA ASP A 48 57.35 18.90 -27.36
C ASP A 48 55.98 19.08 -28.04
N GLU A 49 55.93 19.18 -29.37
CA GLU A 49 54.69 19.22 -30.15
C GLU A 49 53.89 17.92 -30.01
N LYS A 50 54.58 16.78 -30.02
CA LYS A 50 53.95 15.47 -29.78
C LYS A 50 53.36 15.39 -28.37
N ARG A 51 54.13 15.76 -27.34
CA ARG A 51 53.66 15.77 -25.94
C ARG A 51 52.46 16.71 -25.75
N ARG A 52 52.49 17.89 -26.37
CA ARG A 52 51.34 18.83 -26.33
C ARG A 52 50.10 18.23 -26.98
N SER A 53 50.26 17.47 -28.06
CA SER A 53 49.14 16.80 -28.74
C SER A 53 48.57 15.68 -27.88
N GLU A 54 49.42 14.84 -27.28
CA GLU A 54 49.01 13.78 -26.34
C GLU A 54 48.27 14.35 -25.11
N MET A 55 48.76 15.46 -24.54
CA MET A 55 48.07 16.11 -23.42
C MET A 55 46.69 16.66 -23.80
N LYS A 56 46.54 17.21 -25.02
CA LYS A 56 45.23 17.68 -25.50
C LYS A 56 44.25 16.52 -25.65
N GLU A 57 44.69 15.40 -26.22
CA GLU A 57 43.85 14.22 -26.38
C GLU A 57 43.44 13.63 -25.02
N GLN A 58 44.37 13.59 -24.05
CA GLN A 58 44.05 13.18 -22.69
C GLN A 58 43.03 14.11 -22.03
N GLN A 59 43.17 15.42 -22.18
CA GLN A 59 42.21 16.38 -21.64
C GLN A 59 40.81 16.18 -22.26
N GLU A 60 40.72 16.01 -23.58
CA GLU A 60 39.44 15.74 -24.24
C GLU A 60 38.79 14.45 -23.74
N ASN A 61 39.59 13.41 -23.46
CA ASN A 61 39.09 12.16 -22.91
C ASN A 61 38.58 12.32 -21.48
N ILE A 62 39.27 13.10 -20.64
CA ILE A 62 38.80 13.45 -19.29
C ILE A 62 37.47 14.20 -19.37
N ASP A 63 37.37 15.20 -20.24
CA ASP A 63 36.14 16.00 -20.40
C ASP A 63 34.96 15.13 -20.87
N LYS A 64 35.20 14.19 -21.79
CA LYS A 64 34.19 13.21 -22.23
C LYS A 64 33.76 12.28 -21.10
N GLN A 65 34.69 11.83 -20.26
CA GLN A 65 34.37 10.99 -19.10
C GLN A 65 33.56 11.76 -18.06
N GLN A 66 33.93 13.01 -17.78
CA GLN A 66 33.22 13.86 -16.84
C GLN A 66 31.76 14.08 -17.26
N LYS A 67 31.52 14.36 -18.54
CA LYS A 67 30.14 14.46 -19.09
C LYS A 67 29.35 13.16 -18.93
N LYS A 68 29.98 11.99 -19.09
CA LYS A 68 29.31 10.70 -18.85
C LYS A 68 28.93 10.51 -17.38
N ILE A 69 29.82 10.90 -16.46
CA ILE A 69 29.56 10.84 -15.01
C ILE A 69 28.39 11.74 -14.65
N GLU A 70 28.35 12.97 -15.15
CA GLU A 70 27.23 13.90 -14.91
C GLU A 70 25.89 13.36 -15.42
N GLN A 71 25.88 12.76 -16.61
CA GLN A 71 24.68 12.10 -17.15
C GLN A 71 24.22 10.92 -16.29
N GLN A 72 25.16 10.11 -15.79
CA GLN A 72 24.85 8.99 -14.89
C GLN A 72 24.30 9.49 -13.55
N GLN A 73 24.90 10.52 -12.95
CA GLN A 73 24.39 11.14 -11.73
C GLN A 73 22.97 11.67 -11.89
N SER A 74 22.67 12.31 -13.03
CA SER A 74 21.31 12.76 -13.35
C SER A 74 20.31 11.59 -13.44
N LYS A 75 20.70 10.48 -14.09
CA LYS A 75 19.87 9.26 -14.13
C LYS A 75 19.61 8.68 -12.74
N ILE A 76 20.63 8.62 -11.89
CA ILE A 76 20.51 8.12 -10.51
C ILE A 76 19.54 9.01 -9.72
N LYS A 77 19.66 10.34 -9.81
CA LYS A 77 18.72 11.28 -9.17
C LYS A 77 17.29 11.06 -9.65
N GLY A 78 17.08 10.87 -10.96
CA GLY A 78 15.76 10.58 -11.52
C GLY A 78 15.19 9.24 -11.03
N GLN A 79 16.03 8.22 -10.84
CA GLN A 79 15.62 6.95 -10.25
C GLN A 79 15.26 7.08 -8.77
N GLN A 80 16.05 7.82 -7.99
CA GLN A 80 15.74 8.08 -6.58
C GLN A 80 14.38 8.75 -6.43
N SER A 81 14.09 9.78 -7.23
CA SER A 81 12.78 10.43 -7.19
C SER A 81 11.61 9.48 -7.53
N LYS A 82 11.82 8.48 -8.40
CA LYS A 82 10.79 7.46 -8.66
C LYS A 82 10.57 6.55 -7.45
N ILE A 83 11.64 6.16 -6.77
CA ILE A 83 11.57 5.35 -5.54
C ILE A 83 10.82 6.12 -4.45
N ASP A 84 11.18 7.39 -4.23
CA ASP A 84 10.53 8.23 -3.22
C ASP A 84 9.02 8.39 -3.49
N ASN A 85 8.63 8.55 -4.77
CA ASN A 85 7.23 8.59 -5.17
C ASN A 85 6.51 7.25 -4.91
N GLN A 86 7.16 6.12 -5.21
CA GLN A 86 6.58 4.80 -4.95
C GLN A 86 6.40 4.54 -3.44
N ASP A 87 7.37 4.94 -2.62
CA ASP A 87 7.26 4.83 -1.15
C ASP A 87 6.07 5.64 -0.62
N SER A 88 5.86 6.84 -1.16
CA SER A 88 4.69 7.66 -0.79
C SER A 88 3.36 7.01 -1.15
N GLU A 89 3.28 6.33 -2.29
CA GLU A 89 2.08 5.62 -2.74
C GLU A 89 1.81 4.38 -1.87
N ILE A 90 2.86 3.63 -1.50
CA ILE A 90 2.76 2.50 -0.56
C ILE A 90 2.26 2.95 0.82
N LEU A 91 2.75 4.08 1.32
CA LEU A 91 2.29 4.63 2.60
C LEU A 91 0.80 4.97 2.57
N LYS A 92 0.35 5.62 1.48
CA LYS A 92 -1.07 5.93 1.30
C LYS A 92 -1.94 4.68 1.23
N GLN A 93 -1.53 3.67 0.44
CA GLN A 93 -2.24 2.39 0.37
C GLN A 93 -2.30 1.68 1.73
N LYS A 94 -1.25 1.77 2.54
CA LYS A 94 -1.22 1.21 3.89
C LYS A 94 -2.19 1.92 4.83
N GLU A 95 -2.34 3.22 4.70
CA GLU A 95 -3.31 4.02 5.47
C GLU A 95 -4.74 3.68 5.06
N ASP A 96 -5.03 3.61 3.76
CA ASP A 96 -6.34 3.18 3.24
C ASP A 96 -6.71 1.77 3.73
N LEU A 97 -5.76 0.82 3.71
CA LEU A 97 -5.99 -0.54 4.25
C LEU A 97 -6.23 -0.54 5.75
N ARG A 98 -5.57 0.34 6.50
CA ARG A 98 -5.78 0.47 7.95
C ARG A 98 -7.16 1.03 8.26
N GLU A 99 -7.61 2.02 7.50
CA GLU A 99 -8.96 2.59 7.61
C GLU A 99 -10.01 1.53 7.28
N GLN A 100 -9.87 0.83 6.16
CA GLN A 100 -10.76 -0.29 5.79
C GLN A 100 -10.81 -1.39 6.85
N LYS A 101 -9.67 -1.74 7.45
CA LYS A 101 -9.65 -2.72 8.54
C LYS A 101 -10.38 -2.20 9.78
N SER A 102 -10.24 -0.92 10.10
CA SER A 102 -10.97 -0.28 11.20
C SER A 102 -12.48 -0.35 10.97
N ASP A 103 -12.92 -0.01 9.77
CA ASP A 103 -14.34 -0.07 9.38
C ASP A 103 -14.88 -1.50 9.46
N LEU A 104 -14.12 -2.49 8.96
CA LEU A 104 -14.51 -3.89 9.05
C LEU A 104 -14.66 -4.35 10.51
N ILE A 105 -13.73 -3.99 11.38
CA ILE A 105 -13.80 -4.31 12.81
C ILE A 105 -15.04 -3.64 13.44
N GLN A 106 -15.34 -2.39 13.07
CA GLN A 106 -16.50 -1.67 13.56
C GLN A 106 -17.81 -2.33 13.11
N TYR A 107 -17.94 -2.67 11.83
CA TYR A 107 -19.13 -3.35 11.31
C TYR A 107 -19.28 -4.75 11.89
N PHE A 108 -18.19 -5.50 12.07
CA PHE A 108 -18.24 -6.83 12.68
C PHE A 108 -18.63 -6.74 14.16
N GLY A 109 -18.10 -5.78 14.91
CA GLY A 109 -18.51 -5.52 16.29
C GLY A 109 -19.99 -5.17 16.40
N LEU A 110 -20.49 -4.32 15.50
CA LEU A 110 -21.92 -3.99 15.42
C LEU A 110 -22.78 -5.22 15.08
N PHE A 111 -22.34 -6.04 14.11
CA PHE A 111 -23.02 -7.27 13.74
C PHE A 111 -23.10 -8.26 14.90
N VAL A 112 -21.98 -8.49 15.61
CA VAL A 112 -21.95 -9.37 16.79
C VAL A 112 -22.86 -8.84 17.88
N ALA A 113 -22.90 -7.53 18.12
CA ALA A 113 -23.80 -6.93 19.10
C ALA A 113 -25.29 -7.15 18.74
N ILE A 114 -25.66 -6.90 17.48
CA ILE A 114 -27.03 -7.13 16.99
C ILE A 114 -27.40 -8.61 17.08
N PHE A 115 -26.51 -9.50 16.64
CA PHE A 115 -26.75 -10.94 16.69
C PHE A 115 -26.90 -11.45 18.13
N THR A 116 -26.07 -10.94 19.04
CA THR A 116 -26.15 -11.28 20.47
C THR A 116 -27.47 -10.81 21.08
N ALA A 117 -27.91 -9.59 20.76
CA ALA A 117 -29.21 -9.07 21.20
C ALA A 117 -30.35 -9.98 20.71
N ILE A 118 -30.41 -10.26 19.40
CA ILE A 118 -31.41 -11.16 18.82
C ILE A 118 -31.36 -12.56 19.45
N SER A 119 -30.16 -13.08 19.74
CA SER A 119 -30.01 -14.40 20.36
C SER A 119 -30.60 -14.45 21.78
N ILE A 120 -30.33 -13.42 22.59
CA ILE A 120 -30.92 -13.26 23.92
C ILE A 120 -32.45 -13.14 23.81
N ASP A 121 -32.92 -12.36 22.84
CA ASP A 121 -34.33 -12.14 22.60
C ASP A 121 -35.08 -13.42 22.23
N ILE A 122 -34.50 -14.25 21.35
CA ILE A 122 -35.05 -15.57 21.00
C ILE A 122 -35.12 -16.48 22.22
N GLN A 123 -34.10 -16.46 23.08
CA GLN A 123 -34.10 -17.23 24.33
C GLN A 123 -35.20 -16.76 25.27
N LEU A 124 -35.37 -15.44 25.44
CA LEU A 124 -36.43 -14.85 26.27
C LEU A 124 -37.83 -15.17 25.74
N LEU A 125 -38.03 -15.16 24.42
CA LEU A 125 -39.31 -15.49 23.79
C LEU A 125 -39.73 -16.95 24.03
N ARG A 126 -38.78 -17.88 24.19
CA ARG A 126 -39.10 -19.29 24.51
C ARG A 126 -39.72 -19.47 25.90
N PHE A 127 -39.58 -18.51 26.81
CA PHE A 127 -40.18 -18.57 28.14
C PHE A 127 -41.61 -18.02 28.19
N ALA A 128 -42.06 -17.35 27.13
CA ALA A 128 -43.39 -16.76 27.09
C ALA A 128 -44.44 -17.82 26.72
N GLN A 129 -45.36 -18.09 27.64
CA GLN A 129 -46.41 -19.10 27.44
C GLN A 129 -47.69 -18.49 26.86
N ASN A 130 -47.91 -17.20 27.07
CA ASN A 130 -49.13 -16.49 26.69
C ASN A 130 -48.87 -15.40 25.65
N VAL A 131 -49.82 -15.20 24.73
CA VAL A 131 -49.73 -14.19 23.66
C VAL A 131 -49.46 -12.79 24.20
N TRP A 132 -50.03 -12.44 25.36
CA TRP A 132 -49.80 -11.15 26.02
C TRP A 132 -48.38 -11.00 26.58
N GLN A 133 -47.78 -12.08 27.08
CA GLN A 133 -46.37 -12.09 27.51
C GLN A 133 -45.44 -11.96 26.31
N ILE A 134 -45.74 -12.67 25.21
CA ILE A 134 -45.01 -12.55 23.95
C ILE A 134 -45.09 -11.12 23.44
N ALA A 135 -46.29 -10.52 23.37
CA ALA A 135 -46.47 -9.15 22.91
C ALA A 135 -45.72 -8.14 23.79
N GLY A 136 -45.77 -8.29 25.12
CA GLY A 136 -45.04 -7.45 26.05
C GLY A 136 -43.52 -7.59 25.92
N LEU A 137 -43.01 -8.82 25.79
CA LEU A 137 -41.59 -9.09 25.57
C LEU A 137 -41.11 -8.55 24.23
N VAL A 138 -41.83 -8.79 23.13
CA VAL A 138 -41.53 -8.23 21.80
C VAL A 138 -41.49 -6.71 21.85
N LEU A 139 -42.40 -6.07 22.58
CA LEU A 139 -42.44 -4.62 22.74
C LEU A 139 -41.21 -4.10 23.51
N MET A 140 -40.82 -4.75 24.61
CA MET A 140 -39.59 -4.41 25.34
C MET A 140 -38.34 -4.62 24.47
N ILE A 141 -38.26 -5.77 23.82
CA ILE A 141 -37.13 -6.18 22.99
C ILE A 141 -36.91 -5.18 21.85
N ASN A 142 -37.97 -4.74 21.15
CA ASN A 142 -37.83 -3.78 20.07
C ASN A 142 -37.49 -2.36 20.54
N THR A 143 -37.85 -2.00 21.78
CA THR A 143 -37.57 -0.64 22.29
C THR A 143 -36.09 -0.41 22.60
N ALA A 144 -35.35 -1.42 23.07
CA ALA A 144 -33.95 -1.25 23.47
C ALA A 144 -33.00 -0.91 22.28
N PRO A 145 -33.06 -1.59 21.12
CA PRO A 145 -32.27 -1.22 19.93
C PRO A 145 -32.65 0.16 19.38
N LEU A 146 -33.94 0.53 19.40
CA LEU A 146 -34.38 1.86 18.97
C LEU A 146 -33.82 2.96 19.88
N PHE A 147 -33.79 2.72 21.19
CA PHE A 147 -33.18 3.63 22.14
C PHE A 147 -31.68 3.75 21.94
N PHE A 148 -31.00 2.62 21.74
CA PHE A 148 -29.56 2.58 21.45
C PHE A 148 -29.21 3.31 20.15
N PHE A 149 -29.97 3.10 19.08
CA PHE A 149 -29.78 3.80 17.80
C PHE A 149 -29.98 5.32 17.95
N PHE A 150 -30.98 5.73 18.74
CA PHE A 150 -31.20 7.13 19.05
C PHE A 150 -30.04 7.74 19.85
N LEU A 151 -29.50 7.03 20.85
CA LEU A 151 -28.31 7.48 21.59
C LEU A 151 -27.09 7.63 20.68
N ILE A 152 -26.82 6.65 19.81
CA ILE A 152 -25.72 6.77 18.83
C ILE A 152 -25.92 8.01 17.95
N ARG A 153 -27.13 8.21 17.42
CA ARG A 153 -27.45 9.38 16.59
C ARG A 153 -27.27 10.68 17.37
N TRP A 154 -27.64 10.72 18.65
CA TRP A 154 -27.46 11.87 19.54
C TRP A 154 -25.98 12.22 19.71
N PHE A 155 -25.14 11.22 20.05
CA PHE A 155 -23.70 11.39 20.19
C PHE A 155 -23.02 11.84 18.89
N TYR A 156 -23.41 11.28 17.75
CA TYR A 156 -22.73 11.54 16.48
C TYR A 156 -23.06 12.91 15.88
N LYS A 157 -24.30 13.38 16.06
CA LYS A 157 -24.76 14.61 15.40
C LYS A 157 -24.45 15.87 16.21
N ASN A 158 -24.17 15.74 17.51
CA ASN A 158 -23.86 16.83 18.46
C ASN A 158 -24.79 18.07 18.34
N ALA A 159 -25.99 17.88 17.80
CA ALA A 159 -26.90 18.94 17.32
C ALA A 159 -28.31 18.81 17.91
N PHE A 160 -28.47 18.00 18.96
CA PHE A 160 -29.76 17.75 19.58
C PHE A 160 -29.81 18.39 20.96
N SER A 161 -30.92 19.04 21.28
CA SER A 161 -31.11 19.65 22.59
C SER A 161 -31.29 18.59 23.67
N TRP A 162 -30.95 18.93 24.92
CA TRP A 162 -31.24 18.06 26.06
C TRP A 162 -32.75 17.79 26.19
N ASP A 163 -33.60 18.76 25.82
CA ASP A 163 -35.05 18.61 25.86
C ASP A 163 -35.54 17.50 24.93
N ASP A 164 -34.95 17.38 23.74
CA ASP A 164 -35.33 16.33 22.80
C ASP A 164 -34.86 14.94 23.25
N LEU A 165 -33.70 14.85 23.91
CA LEU A 165 -33.22 13.61 24.55
C LEU A 165 -34.18 13.18 25.66
N PHE A 166 -34.60 14.12 26.53
CA PHE A 166 -35.56 13.84 27.60
C PHE A 166 -36.92 13.41 27.04
N ARG A 167 -37.46 14.09 26.03
CA ARG A 167 -38.74 13.72 25.39
C ARG A 167 -38.70 12.31 24.79
N PHE A 168 -37.59 11.98 24.15
CA PHE A 168 -37.39 10.63 23.60
C PHE A 168 -37.26 9.59 24.71
N PHE A 169 -36.51 9.89 25.77
CA PHE A 169 -36.38 9.00 26.94
C PHE A 169 -37.73 8.74 27.63
N ILE A 170 -38.56 9.76 27.81
CA ILE A 170 -39.90 9.60 28.39
C ILE A 170 -40.81 8.76 27.48
N SER A 171 -40.76 8.99 26.16
CA SER A 171 -41.47 8.16 25.19
C SER A 171 -41.04 6.70 25.29
N PHE A 172 -39.72 6.45 25.33
CA PHE A 172 -39.14 5.12 25.51
C PHE A 172 -39.62 4.45 26.81
N LEU A 173 -39.52 5.17 27.94
CA LEU A 173 -39.93 4.67 29.25
C LEU A 173 -41.41 4.30 29.27
N THR A 174 -42.25 5.09 28.61
CA THR A 174 -43.69 4.84 28.51
C THR A 174 -43.99 3.53 27.77
N ILE A 175 -43.33 3.31 26.63
CA ILE A 175 -43.49 2.07 25.85
C ILE A 175 -42.94 0.89 26.64
N PHE A 176 -41.79 1.03 27.30
CA PHE A 176 -41.20 -0.02 28.14
C PHE A 176 -42.12 -0.42 29.31
N ILE A 177 -42.69 0.56 30.01
CA ILE A 177 -43.66 0.32 31.10
C ILE A 177 -44.92 -0.37 30.56
N ALA A 178 -45.41 0.03 29.38
CA ALA A 178 -46.54 -0.66 28.75
C ALA A 178 -46.21 -2.12 28.44
N GLY A 179 -45.00 -2.42 27.97
CA GLY A 179 -44.49 -3.77 27.81
C GLY A 179 -44.49 -4.56 29.12
N MET A 180 -43.98 -3.95 30.20
CA MET A 180 -43.95 -4.55 31.56
C MET A 180 -45.34 -4.92 32.03
N TYR A 181 -46.30 -4.02 31.83
CA TYR A 181 -47.68 -4.23 32.18
C TYR A 181 -48.32 -5.41 31.42
N LEU A 182 -48.05 -5.54 30.11
CA LEU A 182 -48.55 -6.64 29.29
C LEU A 182 -47.97 -8.00 29.72
N VAL A 183 -46.66 -8.04 30.04
CA VAL A 183 -46.02 -9.25 30.57
C VAL A 183 -46.65 -9.67 31.90
N ASN A 184 -46.89 -8.73 32.81
CA ASN A 184 -47.47 -9.02 34.12
C ASN A 184 -48.95 -9.47 34.03
N LYS A 185 -49.75 -8.80 33.19
CA LYS A 185 -51.15 -9.19 32.90
C LYS A 185 -51.27 -10.59 32.29
N GLY A 186 -50.27 -11.01 31.52
CA GLY A 186 -50.25 -12.32 30.91
C GLY A 186 -50.00 -13.49 31.87
N GLY A 187 -49.68 -13.24 33.15
CA GLY A 187 -49.43 -14.29 34.15
C GLY A 187 -50.68 -15.00 34.69
N ASP A 188 -51.85 -14.35 34.66
CA ASP A 188 -53.08 -14.88 35.27
C ASP A 188 -53.87 -15.83 34.37
N VAL A 189 -53.53 -15.89 33.07
CA VAL A 189 -54.16 -16.83 32.13
C VAL A 189 -53.42 -18.15 32.22
N LYS A 190 -53.89 -19.07 33.07
CA LYS A 190 -53.38 -20.44 33.11
C LYS A 190 -53.58 -21.06 31.70
N PRO A 191 -52.55 -21.67 31.09
CA PRO A 191 -52.64 -22.32 29.78
C PRO A 191 -53.45 -23.63 29.80
N GLN A 192 -54.42 -23.77 30.72
CA GLN A 192 -55.26 -24.97 30.83
C GLN A 192 -56.06 -25.20 29.55
N ILE A 193 -56.55 -24.14 28.88
CA ILE A 193 -57.37 -24.26 27.66
C ILE A 193 -56.58 -24.84 26.48
N VAL A 194 -55.27 -24.63 26.40
CA VAL A 194 -54.45 -25.14 25.30
C VAL A 194 -53.96 -26.56 25.59
N ILE A 195 -53.59 -26.86 26.84
CA ILE A 195 -53.23 -28.22 27.24
C ILE A 195 -54.44 -29.15 27.14
N GLU A 196 -55.62 -28.71 27.57
CA GLU A 196 -56.86 -29.50 27.52
C GLU A 196 -57.31 -29.76 26.08
N ARG A 197 -57.08 -28.80 25.15
CA ARG A 197 -57.35 -29.00 23.71
C ARG A 197 -56.32 -29.91 23.04
N ILE A 198 -55.05 -29.88 23.47
CA ILE A 198 -54.02 -30.79 22.97
C ILE A 198 -54.26 -32.21 23.50
N GLU A 199 -54.66 -32.36 24.77
CA GLU A 199 -55.01 -33.65 25.37
C GLU A 199 -56.29 -34.22 24.76
N SER A 200 -57.33 -33.41 24.50
CA SER A 200 -58.53 -33.89 23.83
C SER A 200 -58.23 -34.38 22.41
N ASN A 201 -57.48 -33.62 21.62
CA ASN A 201 -57.09 -34.01 20.27
C ASN A 201 -56.20 -35.25 20.26
N LYS A 202 -55.29 -35.40 21.23
CA LYS A 202 -54.45 -36.60 21.34
C LYS A 202 -55.29 -37.84 21.65
N THR A 203 -56.34 -37.69 22.46
CA THR A 203 -57.25 -38.80 22.80
C THR A 203 -58.10 -39.21 21.60
N GLU A 204 -58.61 -38.24 20.83
CA GLU A 204 -59.39 -38.47 19.60
C GLU A 204 -58.57 -39.15 18.49
N ILE A 205 -57.29 -38.80 18.35
CA ILE A 205 -56.36 -39.47 17.41
C ILE A 205 -56.08 -40.92 17.85
N ILE A 206 -55.96 -41.19 19.15
CA ILE A 206 -55.73 -42.55 19.65
C ILE A 206 -56.98 -43.42 19.48
N GLU A 207 -58.19 -42.88 19.72
CA GLU A 207 -59.44 -43.62 19.49
C GLU A 207 -59.66 -43.94 18.01
N SER A 208 -59.49 -42.96 17.12
CA SER A 208 -59.61 -43.19 15.68
C SER A 208 -58.56 -44.18 15.14
N SER A 209 -57.36 -44.22 15.73
CA SER A 209 -56.35 -45.22 15.37
C SER A 209 -56.74 -46.64 15.82
N LYS A 210 -57.37 -46.81 16.99
CA LYS A 210 -57.84 -48.12 17.46
C LYS A 210 -59.00 -48.66 16.62
N ASP A 211 -59.92 -47.79 16.21
CA ASP A 211 -61.04 -48.19 15.38
C ASP A 211 -60.58 -48.69 14.00
N ASN A 212 -59.53 -48.09 13.43
CA ASN A 212 -58.93 -48.56 12.17
C ASN A 212 -58.24 -49.94 12.31
N GLU A 213 -57.55 -50.20 13.42
CA GLU A 213 -56.91 -51.50 13.68
C GLU A 213 -57.96 -52.63 13.88
N ILE A 214 -59.11 -52.30 14.46
CA ILE A 214 -60.25 -53.23 14.61
C ILE A 214 -60.91 -53.53 13.25
N ILE A 215 -60.98 -52.56 12.34
CA ILE A 215 -61.52 -52.75 10.99
C ILE A 215 -60.59 -53.68 10.18
N GLU A 216 -59.28 -53.44 10.24
CA GLU A 216 -58.30 -54.24 9.50
C GLU A 216 -58.26 -55.70 9.98
N THR A 217 -58.34 -55.93 11.30
CA THR A 217 -58.41 -57.29 11.87
C THR A 217 -59.72 -58.02 11.53
N LYS A 218 -60.86 -57.33 11.46
CA LYS A 218 -62.13 -57.92 10.99
C LYS A 218 -62.09 -58.28 9.51
N GLU A 219 -61.44 -57.47 8.67
CA GLU A 219 -61.30 -57.75 7.24
C GLU A 219 -60.41 -58.98 6.99
N ILE A 220 -59.33 -59.13 7.75
CA ILE A 220 -58.45 -60.31 7.70
C ILE A 220 -59.19 -61.58 8.17
N LEU A 221 -59.99 -61.51 9.24
CA LEU A 221 -60.79 -62.64 9.73
C LEU A 221 -61.89 -63.06 8.75
N ASN A 222 -62.56 -62.09 8.10
CA ASN A 222 -63.60 -62.39 7.11
C ASN A 222 -63.01 -63.04 5.85
N ASN A 223 -61.85 -62.58 5.38
CA ASN A 223 -61.17 -63.17 4.21
C ASN A 223 -60.64 -64.58 4.46
N ASN A 224 -60.32 -64.94 5.71
CA ASN A 224 -59.86 -66.28 6.07
C ASN A 224 -61.00 -67.29 6.30
N SER A 225 -62.24 -66.84 6.50
CA SER A 225 -63.41 -67.73 6.68
C SER A 225 -64.08 -68.15 5.36
N ILE A 226 -63.63 -67.65 4.22
CA ILE A 226 -64.17 -67.94 2.86
C ILE A 226 -63.26 -68.94 2.09
N LYS A 227 -62.22 -69.49 2.73
CA LYS A 227 -61.42 -70.61 2.23
C LYS A 227 -61.75 -71.89 2.98
#